data_AF-A0A929UMF4-F1
#
_entry.id   AF-A0A929UMF4-F1
#
_cell.length_a   1.000
_cell.length_b   1.000
_cell.length_c   1.000
_cell.angle_alpha   90.00
_cell.angle_beta   90.00
_cell.angle_gamma   90.00
#
_symmetry.space_group_name_H-M   'P 1'
#
loop_
_entity.id
_entity.type
_entity.pdbx_description
1 polymer ?
#
loop_
_entity_poly.entity_id
_entity_poly.type
_entity_poly.pdbx_seq_one_letter_code
_entity_poly.pdbx_strand_id
1 'polypeptide(L)'
;MNLQEKQEKGLQILLAIDAVCKKHNIRYRLDSGTLLGAVRHKGFIPWDDDVDLCFLRAEWEKFAKVAKEELPEPYRLVLPSEYRNGKAFYDFVPR
;
A
#
# COMPACT_ATOMS: atom_id res chain seq x y z
N MET A 1 13.80 14.11 0.08
CA MET A 1 13.94 12.66 0.27
C MET A 1 14.60 12.09 -0.96
N ASN A 2 15.75 11.45 -0.81
CA ASN A 2 16.42 10.75 -1.91
C ASN A 2 15.68 9.43 -2.23
N LEU A 3 16.06 8.75 -3.33
CA LEU A 3 15.37 7.53 -3.77
C LEU A 3 15.45 6.40 -2.75
N GLN A 4 16.62 6.18 -2.15
CA GLN A 4 16.81 5.14 -1.16
C GLN A 4 15.92 5.36 0.07
N GLU A 5 15.86 6.59 0.57
CA GLU A 5 14.97 6.97 1.68
C GLU A 5 13.49 6.75 1.33
N LYS A 6 13.09 6.95 0.06
CA LYS A 6 11.72 6.66 -0.40
C LYS A 6 11.43 5.16 -0.37
N GLN A 7 12.33 4.34 -0.92
CA GLN A 7 12.19 2.88 -0.92
C GLN A 7 12.16 2.31 0.50
N GLU A 8 13.00 2.81 1.39
CA GLU A 8 13.00 2.42 2.81
C GLU A 8 11.65 2.73 3.46
N LYS A 9 11.10 3.94 3.26
CA LYS A 9 9.77 4.28 3.78
C LYS A 9 8.65 3.46 3.14
N GLY A 10 8.72 3.20 1.84
CA GLY A 10 7.77 2.33 1.13
C GLY A 10 7.76 0.91 1.72
N LEU A 11 8.94 0.36 2.02
CA LEU A 11 9.06 -0.94 2.68
C LEU A 11 8.45 -0.93 4.09
N GLN A 12 8.67 0.13 4.87
CA GLN A 12 8.07 0.23 6.21
C GLN A 12 6.54 0.31 6.15
N ILE A 13 5.98 1.04 5.17
CA ILE A 13 4.53 1.09 4.93
C ILE A 13 4.01 -0.31 4.55
N LEU A 14 4.70 -1.01 3.65
CA LEU A 14 4.34 -2.37 3.24
C LEU A 14 4.34 -3.34 4.44
N LEU A 15 5.35 -3.28 5.30
CA LEU A 15 5.44 -4.12 6.50
C LEU A 15 4.34 -3.81 7.51
N ALA A 16 3.95 -2.54 7.66
CA ALA A 16 2.83 -2.15 8.51
C ALA A 16 1.49 -2.70 7.98
N ILE A 17 1.25 -2.60 6.67
CA ILE A 17 0.07 -3.18 6.02
C ILE A 17 0.09 -4.71 6.16
N ASP A 18 1.23 -5.35 5.92
CA ASP A 18 1.41 -6.80 6.05
C ASP A 18 1.10 -7.30 7.45
N ALA A 19 1.57 -6.60 8.49
CA ALA A 19 1.30 -6.95 9.88
C ALA A 19 -0.20 -6.92 10.21
N VAL A 20 -0.92 -5.87 9.78
CA VAL A 20 -2.37 -5.76 9.93
C VAL A 20 -3.08 -6.87 9.16
N CYS A 21 -2.70 -7.10 7.90
CA CYS A 21 -3.29 -8.15 7.07
C CYS A 21 -3.10 -9.55 7.68
N LYS A 22 -1.90 -9.88 8.16
CA LYS A 22 -1.61 -11.16 8.82
C LYS A 22 -2.42 -11.34 10.10
N LYS A 23 -2.51 -10.30 10.93
CA LYS A 23 -3.29 -10.32 12.19
C LYS A 23 -4.77 -10.67 11.94
N HIS A 24 -5.34 -10.17 10.85
CA HIS A 24 -6.76 -10.34 10.50
C HIS A 24 -7.03 -11.42 9.45
N ASN A 25 -6.02 -12.20 9.06
CA ASN A 25 -6.10 -13.20 8.00
C ASN A 25 -6.68 -12.63 6.69
N ILE A 26 -6.23 -11.42 6.33
CA ILE A 26 -6.62 -10.71 5.11
C ILE A 26 -5.60 -10.99 4.03
N ARG A 27 -6.07 -11.45 2.88
CA ARG A 27 -5.19 -11.75 1.74
C ARG A 27 -5.07 -10.54 0.82
N TYR A 28 -3.83 -10.18 0.53
CA TYR A 28 -3.47 -9.19 -0.49
C TYR A 28 -2.37 -9.77 -1.38
N ARG A 29 -2.08 -9.10 -2.49
CA ARG A 29 -0.93 -9.43 -3.34
C ARG A 29 -0.14 -8.15 -3.64
N LEU A 30 1.17 -8.30 -3.83
CA LEU A 30 1.95 -7.27 -4.51
C LEU A 30 1.45 -7.16 -5.95
N ASP A 31 1.44 -5.95 -6.50
CA ASP A 31 1.01 -5.69 -7.87
C ASP A 31 2.06 -4.92 -8.67
N SER A 32 1.88 -4.81 -9.98
CA SER A 32 2.62 -3.90 -10.86
C SER A 32 4.15 -3.90 -10.66
N GLY A 33 4.76 -2.71 -10.48
CA GLY A 33 6.20 -2.53 -10.33
C GLY A 33 6.76 -3.21 -9.08
N THR A 34 5.98 -3.20 -8.00
CA THR A 34 6.34 -3.83 -6.73
C THR A 34 6.49 -5.34 -6.85
N LEU A 35 5.53 -6.02 -7.50
CA LEU A 35 5.61 -7.46 -7.75
C LEU A 35 6.80 -7.81 -8.64
N LEU A 36 6.98 -7.05 -9.73
CA LEU A 36 8.09 -7.28 -10.66
C LEU A 36 9.45 -7.07 -9.98
N GLY A 37 9.57 -6.02 -9.17
CA GLY A 37 10.77 -5.74 -8.37
C GLY A 37 11.10 -6.91 -7.44
N ALA A 38 10.11 -7.36 -6.65
CA ALA A 38 10.30 -8.46 -5.69
C ALA A 38 10.82 -9.74 -6.39
N VAL A 39 10.31 -10.07 -7.57
CA VAL A 39 10.74 -11.26 -8.31
C VAL A 39 12.10 -11.07 -8.99
N ARG A 40 12.27 -9.98 -9.75
CA ARG A 40 13.44 -9.74 -10.63
C ARG A 40 14.66 -9.20 -9.88
N HIS A 41 14.47 -8.22 -9.01
CA HIS A 41 15.55 -7.50 -8.32
C HIS A 41 15.70 -7.90 -6.85
N LYS A 42 14.81 -8.75 -6.33
CA LYS A 42 14.78 -9.15 -4.90
C LYS A 42 14.56 -7.95 -3.96
N GLY A 43 13.85 -6.94 -4.44
CA GLY A 43 13.60 -5.68 -3.75
C GLY A 43 12.89 -4.70 -4.69
N PHE A 44 13.04 -3.40 -4.45
CA PHE A 44 12.51 -2.39 -5.36
C PHE A 44 13.18 -2.45 -6.73
N ILE A 45 12.47 -2.02 -7.77
CA ILE A 45 13.12 -1.68 -9.04
C ILE A 45 14.04 -0.46 -8.78
N PRO A 46 15.27 -0.40 -9.32
CA PRO A 46 16.25 0.60 -8.91
C PRO A 46 15.87 2.07 -9.11
N TRP A 47 14.84 2.36 -9.91
CA TRP A 47 14.34 3.72 -10.19
C TRP A 47 12.91 3.95 -9.68
N ASP A 48 12.34 2.95 -9.01
CA ASP A 48 10.95 2.94 -8.56
C ASP A 48 10.87 3.37 -7.08
N ASP A 49 9.81 4.08 -6.70
CA ASP A 49 9.75 4.78 -5.42
C ASP A 49 8.41 4.69 -4.67
N ASP A 50 7.48 3.87 -5.15
CA ASP A 50 6.20 3.57 -4.54
C ASP A 50 5.95 2.06 -4.34
N VAL A 51 4.82 1.72 -3.72
CA VAL A 51 4.41 0.34 -3.45
C VAL A 51 2.97 0.13 -3.92
N ASP A 52 2.78 -0.86 -4.77
CA ASP A 52 1.51 -1.28 -5.33
C ASP A 52 1.03 -2.59 -4.69
N LEU A 53 -0.20 -2.56 -4.15
CA LEU A 53 -0.89 -3.71 -3.60
C LEU A 53 -2.26 -3.87 -4.25
N CYS A 54 -2.69 -5.12 -4.43
CA CYS A 54 -4.05 -5.43 -4.85
C CYS A 54 -4.75 -6.39 -3.89
N PHE A 55 -6.07 -6.21 -3.77
CA PHE A 55 -6.94 -6.99 -2.90
C PHE A 55 -8.12 -7.49 -3.73
N LEU A 56 -8.64 -8.68 -3.37
CA LEU A 56 -10.01 -9.01 -3.76
C LEU A 56 -10.97 -8.09 -3.01
N ARG A 57 -12.12 -7.75 -3.60
CA ARG A 57 -13.08 -6.80 -3.02
C ARG A 57 -13.46 -7.11 -1.56
N ALA A 58 -13.75 -8.38 -1.27
CA ALA A 58 -14.08 -8.82 0.08
C ALA A 58 -12.91 -8.69 1.08
N GLU A 59 -11.66 -8.83 0.62
CA GLU A 59 -10.48 -8.64 1.47
C GLU A 59 -10.19 -7.15 1.69
N TRP A 60 -10.39 -6.33 0.65
CA TRP A 60 -10.31 -4.88 0.76
C TRP A 60 -11.30 -4.32 1.78
N GLU A 61 -12.55 -4.76 1.76
CA GLU A 61 -13.57 -4.29 2.71
C GLU A 61 -13.19 -4.62 4.16
N LYS A 62 -12.62 -5.80 4.40
CA LYS A 62 -12.06 -6.15 5.72
C LYS A 62 -10.89 -5.24 6.07
N PHE A 63 -9.95 -5.05 5.14
CA PHE A 63 -8.76 -4.22 5.36
C PHE A 63 -9.13 -2.77 5.67
N ALA A 64 -9.98 -2.16 4.85
CA ALA A 64 -10.40 -0.77 5.03
C ALA A 64 -11.10 -0.52 6.37
N LYS A 65 -11.77 -1.55 6.94
CA LYS A 65 -12.35 -1.48 8.28
C LYS A 65 -11.27 -1.48 9.36
N VAL A 66 -10.35 -2.45 9.34
CA VAL A 66 -9.34 -2.61 10.41
C VAL A 66 -8.20 -1.59 10.32
N ALA A 67 -7.83 -1.18 9.11
CA ALA A 67 -6.72 -0.25 8.87
C ALA A 67 -6.96 1.16 9.44
N LYS A 68 -8.23 1.56 9.61
CA LYS A 68 -8.58 2.85 10.24
C LYS A 68 -8.18 2.92 11.71
N GLU A 69 -8.13 1.78 12.39
CA GLU A 69 -7.89 1.71 13.84
C GLU A 69 -6.53 1.07 14.17
N GLU A 70 -6.02 0.21 13.29
CA GLU A 70 -4.88 -0.67 13.61
C GLU A 70 -3.61 -0.40 12.81
N LEU A 71 -3.62 0.53 11.85
CA LEU A 71 -2.35 1.00 11.29
C LEU A 71 -1.57 1.73 12.39
N PRO A 72 -0.27 1.40 12.58
CA PRO A 72 0.52 2.06 13.60
C PRO A 72 0.84 3.50 13.19
N GLU A 73 0.96 4.40 14.17
CA GLU A 73 1.50 5.73 13.94
C GLU A 73 2.87 5.66 13.24
N PRO A 74 3.17 6.52 12.23
CA PRO A 74 2.39 7.68 11.79
C PRO A 74 1.44 7.38 10.60
N TYR A 75 1.10 6.11 10.36
CA TYR A 75 0.36 5.71 9.16
C TYR A 75 -1.15 5.82 9.37
N ARG A 76 -1.84 6.28 8.34
CA ARG A 76 -3.31 6.27 8.27
C ARG A 76 -3.77 5.89 6.88
N LEU A 77 -4.87 5.15 6.79
CA LEU A 77 -5.55 4.93 5.52
C LEU A 77 -6.20 6.24 5.05
N VAL A 78 -6.03 6.56 3.77
CA VAL A 78 -6.69 7.71 3.13
C VAL A 78 -7.46 7.21 1.93
N LEU A 79 -8.78 7.36 1.96
CA LEU A 79 -9.65 6.97 0.85
C LEU A 79 -9.79 8.11 -0.17
N PRO A 80 -10.13 7.79 -1.44
CA PRO A 80 -10.32 8.81 -2.47
C PRO A 80 -11.33 9.91 -2.11
N SER A 81 -12.36 9.56 -1.34
CA SER A 81 -13.38 10.48 -0.84
C SER A 81 -12.85 11.44 0.25
N GLU A 82 -11.78 11.06 0.94
CA GLU A 82 -11.18 11.82 2.03
C GLU A 82 -10.02 12.69 1.53
N TYR A 83 -9.27 12.20 0.53
CA TYR A 83 -8.16 12.92 -0.04
C TYR A 83 -8.64 14.18 -0.77
N ARG A 84 -8.12 15.35 -0.35
CA ARG A 84 -8.52 16.68 -0.83
C ARG A 84 -10.05 16.89 -0.82
N ASN A 85 -10.73 16.39 0.21
CA ASN A 85 -12.19 16.48 0.37
C ASN A 85 -12.97 15.91 -0.85
N GLY A 86 -12.44 14.84 -1.46
CA GLY A 86 -13.06 14.18 -2.61
C GLY A 86 -12.98 14.98 -3.91
N LYS A 87 -12.20 16.07 -3.96
CA LYS A 87 -12.04 16.93 -5.15
C LYS A 87 -10.77 16.63 -5.95
N ALA A 88 -10.06 15.57 -5.62
CA ALA A 88 -8.88 15.15 -6.38
C ALA A 88 -9.30 14.44 -7.68
N PHE A 89 -8.61 14.77 -8.76
CA PHE A 89 -8.60 13.96 -9.97
C PHE A 89 -7.57 12.85 -9.80
N TYR A 90 -7.99 11.62 -10.06
CA TYR A 90 -7.11 10.46 -10.10
C TYR A 90 -6.96 10.07 -11.57
N ASP A 91 -5.75 10.20 -12.09
CA ASP A 91 -5.36 9.83 -13.45
C ASP A 91 -5.40 8.31 -13.68
N PHE A 92 -5.50 7.54 -12.60
CA PHE A 92 -5.80 6.11 -12.61
C PHE A 92 -7.12 5.84 -11.89
N VAL A 93 -7.96 4.99 -12.47
CA VAL A 93 -9.16 4.47 -11.78
C VAL A 93 -8.67 3.58 -10.64
N PRO A 94 -8.97 3.88 -9.36
CA PRO A 94 -8.72 2.93 -8.29
C PRO A 94 -9.61 1.71 -8.56
N ARG A 95 -9.01 0.60 -9.00
CA ARG A 95 -9.72 -0.66 -9.25
C ARG A 95 -10.08 -1.40 -7.96
#